data_AF-A0A846CRQ0-F1
#
_entry.id   AF-A0A846CRQ0-F1
#
_cell.length_a   1.000
_cell.length_b   1.000
_cell.length_c   1.000
_cell.angle_alpha   90.00
_cell.angle_beta   90.00
_cell.angle_gamma   90.00
#
_symmetry.space_group_name_H-M   'P 1'
#
loop_
_entity.id
_entity.type
_entity.pdbx_description
1 polymer ?
#
loop_
_entity_poly.entity_id
_entity_poly.type
_entity_poly.pdbx_seq_one_letter_code
_entity_poly.pdbx_strand_id
1 'polypeptide(L)'
;MNLRPMDSKLVKQAKYWPLLLSALLLSSCGGAPPPPPPPPTTVTIARVDETQVAESTEYVARVEGKERATITPRVSGQVRQVFVSLGNRVKKGDPILQIDPSQQQAVLDSNIAQIGSAKAQLDSAEAQLRSLRDDKTELIAQRELNSERANLENARANLRR
;
A
#
# COMPACT_ATOMS: atom_id res chain seq x y z
N MET A 1 101.30 51.63 -56.03
CA MET A 1 102.68 52.15 -55.96
C MET A 1 103.29 51.70 -54.63
N ASN A 2 104.38 50.91 -54.68
CA ASN A 2 105.40 50.62 -53.64
C ASN A 2 104.92 49.99 -52.31
N LEU A 3 105.08 48.69 -52.04
CA LEU A 3 106.31 47.89 -51.77
C LEU A 3 107.28 48.51 -50.76
N ARG A 4 107.41 47.91 -49.55
CA ARG A 4 108.67 47.59 -48.81
C ARG A 4 108.42 46.94 -47.42
N PRO A 5 109.40 46.26 -46.79
CA PRO A 5 109.30 44.85 -46.42
C PRO A 5 109.57 44.51 -44.92
N MET A 6 109.48 43.20 -44.66
CA MET A 6 109.94 42.36 -43.52
C MET A 6 111.09 42.88 -42.64
N ASP A 7 110.97 42.64 -41.32
CA ASP A 7 112.01 42.15 -40.39
C ASP A 7 111.35 41.71 -39.06
N SER A 8 111.50 40.52 -38.46
CA SER A 8 112.55 39.49 -38.34
C SER A 8 113.46 39.56 -37.10
N LYS A 9 112.97 39.89 -35.89
CA LYS A 9 113.64 39.46 -34.61
C LYS A 9 112.62 38.99 -33.57
N LEU A 10 112.43 37.67 -33.44
CA LEU A 10 113.23 36.75 -32.61
C LEU A 10 112.91 36.84 -31.11
N VAL A 11 111.97 35.98 -30.68
CA VAL A 11 112.24 34.84 -29.76
C VAL A 11 112.73 35.15 -28.33
N LYS A 12 112.86 36.42 -27.91
CA LYS A 12 113.52 36.77 -26.63
C LYS A 12 112.65 37.21 -25.45
N GLN A 13 111.32 37.04 -25.49
CA GLN A 13 110.45 37.44 -24.37
C GLN A 13 109.60 36.29 -23.77
N ALA A 14 110.04 35.04 -23.96
CA ALA A 14 109.56 33.83 -23.27
C ALA A 14 109.94 33.79 -21.76
N LYS A 15 110.20 34.96 -21.14
CA LYS A 15 110.69 35.12 -19.77
C LYS A 15 109.63 35.71 -18.81
N TYR A 16 108.53 36.24 -19.33
CA TYR A 16 107.45 36.85 -18.52
C TYR A 16 106.19 35.98 -18.37
N TRP A 17 106.21 34.76 -18.95
CA TRP A 17 105.13 33.77 -18.87
C TRP A 17 104.77 33.30 -17.45
N PRO A 18 105.70 33.12 -16.48
CA PRO A 18 105.31 32.63 -15.16
C PRO A 18 104.65 33.71 -14.28
N LEU A 19 104.74 34.99 -14.64
CA LEU A 19 104.10 36.08 -13.89
C LEU A 19 102.61 36.23 -14.23
N LEU A 20 102.20 35.84 -15.45
CA LEU A 20 100.81 35.93 -15.93
C LEU A 20 99.96 34.72 -15.48
N LEU A 21 100.59 33.58 -15.17
CA LEU A 21 99.93 32.39 -14.62
C LEU A 21 99.54 32.57 -13.13
N SER A 22 100.30 33.37 -12.38
CA SER A 22 100.03 33.65 -10.95
C SER A 22 98.82 34.57 -10.73
N ALA A 23 98.59 35.52 -11.65
CA ALA A 23 97.43 36.42 -11.58
C ALA A 23 96.08 35.71 -11.87
N LEU A 24 96.10 34.56 -12.56
CA LEU A 24 94.89 33.81 -12.91
C LEU A 24 94.35 32.95 -11.75
N LEU A 25 95.19 32.64 -10.76
CA LEU A 25 94.83 31.81 -9.60
C LEU A 25 94.05 32.57 -8.51
N LEU A 26 93.99 33.90 -8.56
CA LEU A 26 93.27 34.72 -7.56
C LEU A 26 91.80 35.04 -7.93
N SER A 27 91.31 34.68 -9.12
CA SER A 27 89.90 34.94 -9.53
C SER A 27 88.93 33.79 -9.25
N SER A 28 89.33 32.74 -8.52
CA SER A 28 88.50 31.53 -8.34
C SER A 28 87.73 31.45 -7.01
N CYS A 29 87.61 32.53 -6.24
CA CYS A 29 86.85 32.52 -4.99
C CYS A 29 85.82 33.67 -4.92
N GLY A 30 84.59 33.37 -5.31
CA GLY A 30 83.42 34.23 -5.17
C GLY A 30 82.14 33.40 -5.32
N GLY A 31 81.52 33.03 -4.20
CA GLY A 31 80.30 32.22 -4.16
C GLY A 31 79.05 33.00 -4.57
N ALA A 32 78.17 32.39 -5.36
CA ALA A 32 76.94 32.99 -5.87
C ALA A 32 75.79 32.99 -4.84
N PRO A 33 74.90 34.01 -4.84
CA PRO A 33 73.76 34.07 -3.94
C PRO A 33 72.72 32.98 -4.23
N PRO A 34 72.00 32.49 -3.20
CA PRO A 34 71.03 31.40 -3.35
C PRO A 34 69.85 31.84 -4.24
N PRO A 35 69.31 30.93 -5.08
CA PRO A 35 68.23 31.24 -6.00
C PRO A 35 66.94 31.64 -5.25
N PRO A 36 66.15 32.57 -5.81
CA PRO A 36 64.90 33.00 -5.20
C PRO A 36 63.90 31.83 -5.12
N PRO A 37 63.04 31.80 -4.08
CA PRO A 37 62.06 30.73 -3.92
C PRO A 37 61.10 30.70 -5.12
N PRO A 38 60.67 29.50 -5.55
CA PRO A 38 59.81 29.35 -6.71
C PRO A 38 58.47 30.07 -6.50
N PRO A 39 57.89 30.65 -7.56
CA PRO A 39 56.62 31.37 -7.46
C PRO A 39 55.48 30.42 -7.07
N PRO A 40 54.48 30.89 -6.31
CA PRO A 40 53.39 30.05 -5.84
C PRO A 40 52.55 29.53 -7.02
N THR A 41 52.34 28.22 -7.04
CA THR A 41 51.54 27.55 -8.06
C THR A 41 50.08 27.92 -7.87
N THR A 42 49.45 28.49 -8.91
CA THR A 42 48.03 28.84 -8.87
C THR A 42 47.20 27.56 -8.95
N VAL A 43 46.29 27.37 -8.00
CA VAL A 43 45.35 26.25 -7.97
C VAL A 43 43.93 26.75 -8.15
N THR A 44 43.14 26.02 -8.93
CA THR A 44 41.72 26.32 -9.12
C THR A 44 40.93 25.82 -7.91
N ILE A 45 40.22 26.74 -7.25
CA ILE A 45 39.32 26.42 -6.14
C ILE A 45 37.87 26.62 -6.58
N ALA A 46 36.98 25.77 -6.07
CA ALA A 46 35.54 25.95 -6.16
C ALA A 46 34.98 26.19 -4.75
N ARG A 47 34.06 27.15 -4.63
CA ARG A 47 33.35 27.43 -3.38
C ARG A 47 32.18 26.46 -3.25
N VAL A 48 32.08 25.77 -2.12
CA VAL A 48 30.94 24.89 -1.81
C VAL A 48 29.92 25.72 -1.05
N ASP A 49 28.72 25.82 -1.61
CA ASP A 49 27.58 26.46 -0.96
C ASP A 49 26.68 25.37 -0.34
N GLU A 50 26.30 25.55 0.93
CA GLU A 50 25.41 24.62 1.62
C GLU A 50 23.96 24.89 1.19
N THR A 51 23.39 23.98 0.41
CA THR A 51 21.97 23.98 0.06
C THR A 51 21.30 22.75 0.65
N GLN A 52 20.07 22.90 1.16
CA GLN A 52 19.28 21.76 1.62
C GLN A 52 18.93 20.86 0.42
N VAL A 53 19.51 19.66 0.40
CA VAL A 53 19.19 18.62 -0.58
C VAL A 53 18.11 17.75 0.02
N ALA A 54 16.93 17.75 -0.57
CA ALA A 54 15.87 16.82 -0.19
C ALA A 54 16.21 15.44 -0.78
N GLU A 55 16.59 14.49 0.07
CA GLU A 55 16.71 13.09 -0.31
C GLU A 55 15.32 12.46 -0.37
N SER A 56 14.91 12.02 -1.56
CA SER A 56 13.66 11.27 -1.75
C SER A 56 13.96 9.83 -2.14
N THR A 57 13.27 8.89 -1.51
CA THR A 57 13.36 7.47 -1.84
C THR A 57 12.07 7.01 -2.51
N GLU A 58 12.20 6.35 -3.66
CA GLU A 58 11.06 5.78 -4.38
C GLU A 58 10.79 4.35 -3.90
N TYR A 59 9.53 4.06 -3.62
CA TYR A 59 9.07 2.73 -3.25
C TYR A 59 7.86 2.34 -4.09
N VAL A 60 7.80 1.08 -4.48
CA VAL A 60 6.61 0.50 -5.12
C VAL A 60 5.62 0.12 -4.02
N ALA A 61 4.45 0.76 -4.03
CA ALA A 61 3.36 0.44 -3.12
C ALA A 61 2.11 0.00 -3.90
N ARG A 62 1.32 -0.87 -3.27
CA ARG A 62 0.01 -1.27 -3.76
C ARG A 62 -1.06 -0.58 -2.93
N VAL A 63 -1.93 0.17 -3.58
CA VAL A 63 -3.08 0.80 -2.92
C VAL A 63 -4.26 -0.18 -2.95
N GLU A 64 -4.87 -0.41 -1.80
CA GLU A 64 -6.10 -1.21 -1.68
C GLU A 64 -7.22 -0.37 -1.06
N GLY A 65 -8.48 -0.73 -1.37
CA GLY A 65 -9.64 -0.10 -0.74
C GLY A 65 -9.65 -0.38 0.76
N LYS A 66 -9.97 0.66 1.56
CA LYS A 66 -10.05 0.57 3.03
C LYS A 66 -10.96 -0.58 3.50
N GLU A 67 -12.05 -0.81 2.79
CA GLU A 67 -13.01 -1.87 3.06
C GLU A 67 -13.37 -2.58 1.76
N ARG A 68 -13.39 -3.91 1.78
CA ARG A 68 -13.81 -4.76 0.67
C ARG A 68 -14.86 -5.74 1.18
N ALA A 69 -16.05 -5.68 0.60
CA ALA A 69 -17.14 -6.60 0.93
C ALA A 69 -17.53 -7.40 -0.32
N THR A 70 -17.47 -8.73 -0.22
CA THR A 70 -17.99 -9.63 -1.24
C THR A 70 -19.43 -9.98 -0.89
N ILE A 71 -20.38 -9.55 -1.72
CA ILE A 71 -21.80 -9.78 -1.49
C ILE A 71 -22.19 -11.14 -2.08
N THR A 72 -22.69 -12.04 -1.24
CA THR A 72 -23.22 -13.34 -1.65
C THR A 72 -24.67 -13.52 -1.19
N PRO A 73 -25.52 -14.15 -2.01
CA PRO A 73 -26.85 -14.57 -1.59
C PRO A 73 -26.82 -15.45 -0.35
N ARG A 74 -27.70 -15.19 0.62
CA ARG A 74 -27.90 -16.04 1.81
C ARG A 74 -28.84 -17.22 1.55
N VAL A 75 -29.65 -17.12 0.52
CA VAL A 75 -30.64 -18.14 0.13
C VAL A 75 -30.37 -18.58 -1.30
N SER A 76 -30.64 -19.85 -1.58
CA SER A 76 -30.65 -20.37 -2.94
C SER A 76 -31.93 -19.91 -3.66
N GLY A 77 -31.81 -19.68 -4.97
CA GLY A 77 -32.94 -19.31 -5.82
C GLY A 77 -32.48 -18.76 -7.15
N GLN A 78 -33.45 -18.55 -8.06
CA GLN A 78 -33.17 -17.93 -9.34
C GLN A 78 -33.10 -16.41 -9.19
N VAL A 79 -32.17 -15.78 -9.89
CA VAL A 79 -32.08 -14.32 -9.95
C VAL A 79 -33.25 -13.79 -10.77
N ARG A 80 -34.12 -13.00 -10.15
CA ARG A 80 -35.24 -12.34 -10.83
C ARG A 80 -34.79 -11.04 -11.48
N GLN A 81 -34.02 -10.23 -10.76
CA GLN A 81 -33.58 -8.92 -11.24
C GLN A 81 -32.26 -8.48 -10.58
N VAL A 82 -31.43 -7.79 -11.35
CA VAL A 82 -30.22 -7.10 -10.88
C VAL A 82 -30.49 -5.60 -10.96
N PHE A 83 -30.26 -4.86 -9.86
CA PHE A 83 -30.56 -3.42 -9.78
C PHE A 83 -29.34 -2.52 -9.99
N VAL A 84 -28.14 -3.10 -10.03
CA VAL A 84 -26.89 -2.34 -10.07
C VAL A 84 -26.01 -2.76 -11.23
N SER A 85 -25.21 -1.83 -11.72
CA SER A 85 -24.23 -2.05 -12.78
C SER A 85 -22.82 -1.80 -12.27
N LEU A 86 -21.82 -2.25 -13.05
CA LEU A 86 -20.41 -2.03 -12.76
C LEU A 86 -20.12 -0.53 -12.62
N GLY A 87 -19.47 -0.13 -11.52
CA GLY A 87 -19.12 1.25 -11.23
C GLY A 87 -20.18 2.06 -10.47
N ASN A 88 -21.38 1.51 -10.23
CA ASN A 88 -22.40 2.21 -9.47
C ASN A 88 -22.00 2.39 -8.00
N ARG A 89 -22.22 3.59 -7.46
CA ARG A 89 -22.08 3.87 -6.02
C ARG A 89 -23.37 3.48 -5.31
N VAL A 90 -23.29 2.49 -4.42
CA VAL A 90 -24.42 2.00 -3.61
C VAL A 90 -24.25 2.39 -2.15
N LYS A 91 -25.36 2.60 -1.45
CA LYS A 91 -25.40 2.83 -0.01
C LYS A 91 -25.82 1.56 0.73
N LYS A 92 -25.59 1.55 2.04
CA LYS A 92 -26.05 0.46 2.90
C LYS A 92 -27.58 0.38 2.86
N GLY A 93 -28.10 -0.79 2.51
CA GLY A 93 -29.54 -1.05 2.43
C GLY A 93 -30.10 -0.97 1.00
N ASP A 94 -29.34 -0.47 0.03
CA ASP A 94 -29.80 -0.43 -1.35
C ASP A 94 -29.94 -1.85 -1.92
N PRO A 95 -31.03 -2.15 -2.63
CA PRO A 95 -31.22 -3.45 -3.26
C PRO A 95 -30.22 -3.61 -4.40
N ILE A 96 -29.44 -4.70 -4.36
CA ILE A 96 -28.44 -5.04 -5.38
C ILE A 96 -29.00 -6.10 -6.33
N LEU A 97 -29.67 -7.11 -5.75
CA LEU A 97 -30.15 -8.31 -6.42
C LEU A 97 -31.49 -8.71 -5.80
N GLN A 98 -32.46 -9.10 -6.63
CA GLN A 98 -33.67 -9.78 -6.20
C GLN A 98 -33.62 -11.24 -6.61
N ILE A 99 -33.79 -12.12 -5.63
CA ILE A 99 -33.96 -13.56 -5.82
C ILE A 99 -35.46 -13.83 -5.86
N ASP A 100 -35.89 -14.77 -6.70
CA ASP A 100 -37.28 -15.19 -6.78
C ASP A 100 -37.75 -15.75 -5.43
N PRO A 101 -38.75 -15.13 -4.77
CA PRO A 101 -39.23 -15.56 -3.46
C PRO A 101 -40.28 -16.66 -3.52
N SER A 102 -40.65 -17.19 -4.70
CA SER A 102 -41.78 -18.13 -4.85
C SER A 102 -41.67 -19.36 -3.94
N GLN A 103 -40.47 -19.94 -3.80
CA GLN A 103 -40.25 -21.09 -2.94
C GLN A 103 -40.40 -20.71 -1.45
N GLN A 104 -39.82 -19.58 -1.03
CA GLN A 104 -39.91 -19.11 0.34
C GLN A 104 -41.34 -18.69 0.70
N GLN A 105 -42.05 -18.08 -0.25
CA GLN A 105 -43.45 -17.69 -0.11
C GLN A 105 -44.33 -18.93 0.04
N ALA A 106 -44.13 -19.96 -0.78
CA ALA A 106 -44.87 -21.21 -0.65
C ALA A 106 -44.66 -21.88 0.72
N VAL A 107 -43.43 -21.86 1.25
CA VAL A 107 -43.13 -22.36 2.61
C VAL A 107 -43.85 -21.52 3.67
N LEU A 108 -43.81 -20.18 3.55
CA LEU A 108 -44.51 -19.28 4.46
C LEU A 108 -46.03 -19.54 4.44
N ASP A 109 -46.62 -19.62 3.25
CA ASP A 109 -48.05 -19.87 3.07
C ASP A 109 -48.44 -21.23 3.65
N SER A 110 -47.60 -22.27 3.47
CA SER A 110 -47.84 -23.59 4.05
C SER A 110 -47.82 -23.58 5.59
N ASN A 111 -46.91 -22.82 6.20
CA ASN A 111 -46.83 -22.67 7.66
C ASN A 111 -48.02 -21.88 8.21
N ILE A 112 -48.46 -20.83 7.50
CA ILE A 112 -49.67 -20.06 7.85
C ILE A 112 -50.91 -20.97 7.76
N ALA A 113 -51.02 -21.79 6.72
CA ALA A 113 -52.11 -22.75 6.58
C ALA A 113 -52.13 -23.79 7.73
N GLN A 114 -50.97 -24.27 8.17
CA GLN A 114 -50.86 -25.17 9.34
C GLN A 114 -51.38 -24.51 10.62
N ILE A 115 -51.05 -23.23 10.86
CA ILE A 115 -51.59 -22.47 12.00
C ILE A 115 -53.11 -22.32 11.87
N GLY A 116 -53.61 -22.04 10.66
CA GLY A 116 -55.05 -21.96 10.39
C GLY A 116 -55.76 -23.27 10.72
N SER A 117 -55.19 -24.41 10.31
CA SER A 117 -55.72 -25.74 10.62
C SER A 117 -55.74 -26.01 12.13
N ALA A 118 -54.63 -25.76 12.83
CA ALA A 118 -54.54 -25.98 14.28
C ALA A 118 -55.50 -25.06 15.06
N LYS A 119 -55.70 -23.82 14.58
CA LYS A 119 -56.69 -22.91 15.16
C LYS A 119 -58.11 -23.43 14.98
N ALA A 120 -58.45 -23.92 13.78
CA ALA A 120 -59.77 -24.49 13.52
C ALA A 120 -60.04 -25.75 14.39
N GLN A 121 -59.03 -26.58 14.62
CA GLN A 121 -59.10 -27.73 15.53
C GLN A 121 -59.37 -27.28 16.97
N LEU A 122 -58.66 -26.26 17.45
CA LEU A 122 -58.90 -25.67 18.77
C LEU A 122 -60.31 -25.10 18.89
N ASP A 123 -60.76 -24.32 17.90
CA ASP A 123 -62.10 -23.71 17.91
C ASP A 123 -63.19 -24.80 17.92
N SER A 124 -62.98 -25.89 17.20
CA SER A 124 -63.86 -27.08 17.21
C SER A 124 -63.89 -27.76 18.58
N ALA A 125 -62.73 -27.99 19.20
CA ALA A 125 -62.63 -28.56 20.54
C ALA A 125 -63.31 -27.65 21.59
N GLU A 126 -63.22 -26.33 21.44
CA GLU A 126 -63.88 -25.36 22.34
C GLU A 126 -65.40 -25.36 22.16
N ALA A 127 -65.88 -25.54 20.92
CA ALA A 127 -67.30 -25.73 20.65
C ALA A 127 -67.83 -27.05 21.26
N GLN A 128 -67.05 -28.14 21.16
CA GLN A 128 -67.40 -29.44 21.73
C GLN A 128 -67.48 -29.38 23.26
N LEU A 129 -66.49 -28.80 23.94
CA LEU A 129 -66.53 -28.64 25.40
C LEU A 129 -67.78 -27.87 25.85
N ARG A 130 -68.14 -26.78 25.16
CA ARG A 130 -69.35 -25.99 25.46
C ARG A 130 -70.66 -26.77 25.32
N SER A 131 -70.68 -27.85 24.55
CA SER A 131 -71.87 -28.66 24.32
C SER A 131 -72.09 -29.76 25.37
N LEU A 132 -71.06 -30.08 26.18
CA LEU A 132 -71.12 -31.16 27.17
C LEU A 132 -71.86 -30.73 28.43
N ARG A 133 -72.66 -31.65 29.00
CA ARG A 133 -73.46 -31.43 30.22
C ARG A 133 -73.03 -32.29 31.42
N ASP A 134 -72.12 -33.24 31.20
CA ASP A 134 -71.72 -34.24 32.20
C ASP A 134 -70.26 -34.04 32.63
N ASP A 135 -70.00 -33.98 33.93
CA ASP A 135 -68.69 -33.73 34.55
C ASP A 135 -67.59 -34.71 34.08
N LYS A 136 -67.96 -35.98 33.86
CA LYS A 136 -66.98 -37.02 33.47
C LYS A 136 -66.50 -36.85 32.03
N THR A 137 -67.37 -36.34 31.16
CA THR A 137 -67.09 -36.06 29.75
C THR A 137 -66.35 -34.73 29.61
N GLU A 138 -66.61 -33.78 30.52
CA GLU A 138 -65.91 -32.50 30.61
C GLU A 138 -64.39 -32.68 30.81
N LEU A 139 -63.96 -33.54 31.75
CA LEU A 139 -62.54 -33.81 32.01
C LEU A 139 -61.80 -34.35 30.78
N ILE A 140 -62.45 -35.20 29.98
CA ILE A 140 -61.87 -35.75 28.75
C ILE A 140 -61.75 -34.63 27.70
N ALA A 141 -62.79 -33.83 27.52
CA ALA A 141 -62.78 -32.72 26.57
C ALA A 141 -61.79 -31.59 26.95
N GLN A 142 -61.57 -31.34 28.24
CA GLN A 142 -60.55 -30.40 28.70
C GLN A 142 -59.13 -30.88 28.41
N ARG A 143 -58.89 -32.20 28.50
CA ARG A 143 -57.62 -32.79 28.09
C ARG A 143 -57.38 -32.59 26.59
N GLU A 144 -58.40 -32.84 25.78
CA GLU A 144 -58.38 -32.66 24.33
C GLU A 144 -58.13 -31.18 23.95
N LEU A 145 -58.80 -30.26 24.63
CA LEU A 145 -58.57 -28.83 24.46
C LEU A 145 -57.13 -28.42 24.75
N ASN A 146 -56.56 -28.97 25.83
CA ASN A 146 -55.18 -28.69 26.19
C ASN A 146 -54.19 -29.28 25.16
N SER A 147 -54.48 -30.44 24.57
CA SER A 147 -53.66 -30.97 23.46
C SER A 147 -53.77 -30.12 22.21
N GLU A 148 -54.96 -29.63 21.84
CA GLU A 148 -55.11 -28.74 20.68
C GLU A 148 -54.48 -27.36 20.88
N ARG A 149 -54.51 -26.83 22.12
CA ARG A 149 -53.74 -25.63 22.48
C ARG A 149 -52.24 -25.86 22.30
N ALA A 150 -51.73 -27.00 22.77
CA ALA A 150 -50.32 -27.37 22.58
C ALA A 150 -49.98 -27.51 21.09
N ASN A 151 -50.88 -28.09 20.28
CA ASN A 151 -50.72 -28.22 18.84
C ASN A 151 -50.65 -26.84 18.13
N LEU A 152 -51.54 -25.91 18.48
CA LEU A 152 -51.51 -24.54 17.98
C LEU A 152 -50.21 -23.81 18.34
N GLU A 153 -49.74 -23.95 19.58
CA GLU A 153 -48.48 -23.36 20.02
C GLU A 153 -47.27 -23.96 19.27
N ASN A 154 -47.27 -25.27 19.02
CA ASN A 154 -46.25 -25.93 18.19
C ASN A 154 -46.27 -25.40 16.74
N ALA A 155 -47.44 -25.26 16.13
CA ALA A 155 -47.59 -24.70 14.79
C ALA A 155 -47.09 -23.24 14.72
N ARG A 156 -47.36 -22.42 15.75
CA ARG A 156 -46.84 -21.05 15.87
C ARG A 156 -45.32 -21.03 16.07
N ALA A 157 -44.77 -21.97 16.83
CA ALA A 157 -43.33 -22.09 17.04
C ALA A 157 -42.59 -22.41 15.75
N ASN A 158 -43.17 -23.24 14.88
CA ASN A 158 -42.59 -23.57 13.57
C ASN A 158 -42.49 -22.36 12.63
N LEU A 159 -43.42 -21.38 12.72
CA LEU A 159 -43.35 -20.14 11.93
C LEU A 159 -42.21 -19.22 12.36
N ARG A 160 -41.78 -19.29 13.62
CA ARG A 160 -40.73 -18.43 14.19
C ARG A 160 -39.31 -18.96 14.00
N ARG A 161 -39.16 -20.20 13.54
CA ARG A 161 -37.86 -20.82 13.24
C ARG A 161 -37.35 -20.37 11.88
#